data_AF-A0A644WWF0-F1
#
_entry.id   AF-A0A644WWF0-F1
#
_cell.length_a   1.000
_cell.length_b   1.000
_cell.length_c   1.000
_cell.angle_alpha   90.00
_cell.angle_beta   90.00
_cell.angle_gamma   90.00
#
_symmetry.space_group_name_H-M   'P 1'
#
loop_
_entity.id
_entity.type
_entity.pdbx_description
1 polymer ?
#
loop_
_entity_poly.entity_id
_entity_poly.type
_entity_poly.pdbx_seq_one_letter_code
_entity_poly.pdbx_strand_id
1 'polypeptide(L)'
;MHNVLDDFTNTIRNEKIAWSDLNKERCKLIVNELVDKRLEGDSNSILNSTKKYKYFADRFKRTITKSVMVISEQMRKGKFEVFKNEFAFGGFSDGEPIKIDLPSNETVYLVGRVDRIDTLDLDGNTYIKIVDYKSGAKKFNLTEVYYGLQIQLLVYLDALIKNSKYILHKQAMPGAILYFRIDDPIIKSKKQLTEEEIKDNILKELKMSGLLLKDINVVKAMDNDMESYSLIIPAAIKKDGNFTSSSSVITEEQFAQLRKYVNDKMSEICEEMLSGEIKIEPCKNNSTAYCSYCDYSSVCQFDTAIENNKYKVVLKKSNDEAWKLIKNEVEKGGNN
;
A
#
# COMPACT_ATOMS: atom_id res chain seq x y z
N MET A 1 15.17 4.06 -0.97
CA MET A 1 14.69 2.69 -0.70
C MET A 1 13.73 2.21 -1.78
N HIS A 2 12.62 2.92 -2.06
CA HIS A 2 11.66 2.53 -3.12
C HIS A 2 12.36 2.33 -4.47
N ASN A 3 13.14 3.31 -4.92
CA ASN A 3 13.91 3.19 -6.17
C ASN A 3 14.85 1.98 -6.21
N VAL A 4 15.39 1.52 -5.08
CA VAL A 4 16.26 0.33 -5.06
C VAL A 4 15.43 -0.95 -5.17
N LEU A 5 14.23 -0.99 -4.59
CA LEU A 5 13.29 -2.11 -4.75
C LEU A 5 12.77 -2.20 -6.18
N ASP A 6 12.51 -1.04 -6.81
CA ASP A 6 12.16 -0.95 -8.22
C ASP A 6 13.29 -1.46 -9.11
N ASP A 7 14.51 -0.90 -8.95
CA ASP A 7 15.69 -1.37 -9.68
C ASP A 7 15.90 -2.87 -9.50
N PHE A 8 15.78 -3.39 -8.28
CA PHE A 8 15.92 -4.82 -7.99
C PHE A 8 14.92 -5.63 -8.81
N THR A 9 13.64 -5.27 -8.75
CA THR A 9 12.58 -5.99 -9.48
C THR A 9 12.78 -5.91 -10.99
N ASN A 10 13.21 -4.76 -11.50
CA ASN A 10 13.54 -4.58 -12.92
C ASN A 10 14.77 -5.40 -13.32
N THR A 11 15.81 -5.49 -12.49
CA THR A 11 16.98 -6.36 -12.71
C THR A 11 16.55 -7.82 -12.81
N ILE A 12 15.74 -8.32 -11.85
CA ILE A 12 15.24 -9.71 -11.88
C ILE A 12 14.48 -9.99 -13.17
N ARG A 13 13.61 -9.08 -13.59
CA ARG A 13 12.81 -9.23 -14.81
C ARG A 13 13.66 -9.16 -16.09
N ASN A 14 14.53 -8.16 -16.20
CA ASN A 14 15.34 -7.91 -17.41
C ASN A 14 16.39 -9.01 -17.62
N GLU A 15 17.00 -9.50 -16.54
CA GLU A 15 17.95 -10.62 -16.57
C GLU A 15 17.27 -11.99 -16.56
N LYS A 16 15.93 -12.03 -16.49
CA LYS A 16 15.11 -13.26 -16.43
C LYS A 16 15.56 -14.22 -15.33
N ILE A 17 15.94 -13.67 -14.17
CA ILE A 17 16.31 -14.46 -13.00
C ILE A 17 15.04 -15.08 -12.42
N ALA A 18 15.05 -16.39 -12.22
CA ALA A 18 13.94 -17.05 -11.56
C ALA A 18 13.89 -16.67 -10.07
N TRP A 19 12.70 -16.41 -9.53
CA TRP A 19 12.51 -16.11 -8.09
C TRP A 19 12.97 -17.27 -7.17
N SER A 20 13.05 -18.50 -7.71
CA SER A 20 13.67 -19.66 -7.04
C SER A 20 15.16 -19.48 -6.75
N ASP A 21 15.87 -18.73 -7.60
CA ASP A 21 17.33 -18.62 -7.56
C ASP A 21 17.79 -17.51 -6.62
N LEU A 22 16.85 -16.70 -6.11
CA LEU A 22 17.10 -15.60 -5.20
C LEU A 22 17.23 -16.07 -3.75
N ASN A 23 18.37 -16.67 -3.44
CA ASN A 23 18.79 -16.92 -2.07
C ASN A 23 19.33 -15.64 -1.39
N LYS A 24 19.63 -15.73 -0.10
CA LYS A 24 20.12 -14.61 0.72
C LYS A 24 21.37 -13.95 0.14
N GLU A 25 22.35 -14.72 -0.30
CA GLU A 25 23.62 -14.19 -0.81
C GLU A 25 23.42 -13.52 -2.16
N ARG A 26 22.60 -14.10 -3.05
CA ARG A 26 22.28 -13.48 -4.35
C ARG A 26 21.52 -12.17 -4.16
N CYS A 27 20.52 -12.14 -3.28
CA CYS A 27 19.79 -10.91 -2.93
C CYS A 27 20.74 -9.83 -2.41
N LYS A 28 21.64 -10.19 -1.50
CA LYS A 28 22.62 -9.28 -0.90
C LYS A 28 23.57 -8.70 -1.95
N LEU A 29 24.08 -9.52 -2.87
CA LEU A 29 24.97 -9.08 -3.95
C LEU A 29 24.29 -8.04 -4.84
N ILE A 30 23.07 -8.34 -5.33
CA ILE A 30 22.32 -7.42 -6.20
C ILE A 30 22.01 -6.12 -5.45
N VAL A 31 21.52 -6.20 -4.21
CA VAL A 31 21.20 -5.00 -3.41
C VAL A 31 22.44 -4.15 -3.15
N ASN A 32 23.58 -4.77 -2.85
CA ASN A 32 24.83 -4.04 -2.65
C ASN A 32 25.22 -3.26 -3.91
N GLU A 33 25.22 -3.92 -5.07
CA GLU A 33 25.54 -3.31 -6.36
C GLU A 33 24.61 -2.13 -6.68
N LEU A 34 23.30 -2.31 -6.51
CA LEU A 34 22.31 -1.26 -6.78
C LEU A 34 22.47 -0.06 -5.84
N VAL A 35 22.73 -0.31 -4.55
CA VAL A 35 22.95 0.77 -3.58
C VAL A 35 24.26 1.48 -3.87
N ASP A 36 25.35 0.74 -4.13
CA ASP A 36 26.67 1.32 -4.39
C ASP A 36 26.66 2.18 -5.66
N LYS A 37 26.06 1.68 -6.74
CA LYS A 37 25.87 2.46 -7.99
C LYS A 37 25.12 3.77 -7.75
N ARG A 38 24.11 3.77 -6.87
CA ARG A 38 23.37 4.99 -6.52
C ARG A 38 24.17 5.95 -5.64
N LEU A 39 25.00 5.41 -4.74
CA LEU A 39 25.88 6.22 -3.89
C LEU A 39 27.03 6.86 -4.67
N GLU A 40 27.51 6.22 -5.74
CA GLU A 40 28.53 6.75 -6.64
C GLU A 40 27.97 7.81 -7.60
N GLY A 41 26.74 7.62 -8.08
CA GLY A 41 26.08 8.55 -9.01
C GLY A 41 25.56 9.85 -8.38
N ASP A 42 25.51 9.95 -7.05
CA ASP A 42 25.07 11.13 -6.32
C ASP A 42 26.28 11.87 -5.73
N SER A 43 26.78 12.86 -6.47
CA SER A 43 27.95 13.68 -6.10
C SER A 43 27.76 14.48 -4.81
N ASN A 44 26.51 14.62 -4.31
CA ASN A 44 26.16 15.25 -3.04
C ASN A 44 25.76 14.23 -1.95
N SER A 45 26.07 12.94 -2.15
CA SER A 45 25.67 11.89 -1.22
C SER A 45 26.30 12.06 0.17
N ILE A 46 25.51 12.59 1.11
CA ILE A 46 25.81 12.65 2.53
C ILE A 46 26.18 11.25 3.06
N LEU A 47 25.66 10.19 2.44
CA LEU A 47 25.82 8.81 2.89
C LEU A 47 27.28 8.29 2.81
N ASN A 48 28.14 8.91 1.99
CA ASN A 48 29.56 8.57 1.90
C ASN A 48 30.49 9.52 2.67
N SER A 49 29.94 10.59 3.25
CA SER A 49 30.74 11.68 3.84
C SER A 49 31.46 11.32 5.15
N THR A 50 30.91 10.42 5.97
CA THR A 50 31.50 10.04 7.26
C THR A 50 31.34 8.55 7.56
N LYS A 51 32.14 8.02 8.51
CA LYS A 51 31.99 6.63 9.00
C LYS A 51 30.58 6.33 9.53
N LYS A 52 29.93 7.31 10.18
CA LYS A 52 28.54 7.19 10.66
C LYS A 52 27.57 6.97 9.50
N TYR A 53 27.75 7.74 8.42
CA TYR A 53 26.89 7.66 7.25
C TYR A 53 27.13 6.38 6.42
N LYS A 54 28.38 5.92 6.34
CA LYS A 54 28.71 4.60 5.77
C LYS A 54 28.01 3.47 6.51
N TYR A 55 27.99 3.53 7.85
CA TYR A 55 27.21 2.57 8.65
C TYR A 55 25.70 2.64 8.35
N PHE A 56 25.14 3.83 8.10
CA PHE A 56 23.74 3.94 7.67
C PHE A 56 23.51 3.34 6.28
N ALA A 57 24.43 3.52 5.33
CA ALA A 57 24.37 2.86 4.04
C ALA A 57 24.35 1.32 4.18
N ASP A 58 25.22 0.75 5.03
CA ASP A 58 25.23 -0.69 5.33
C ASP A 58 23.92 -1.15 6.00
N ARG A 59 23.37 -0.35 6.90
CA ARG A 59 22.07 -0.61 7.51
C ARG A 59 20.96 -0.62 6.45
N PHE A 60 20.95 0.34 5.53
CA PHE A 60 19.98 0.36 4.43
C PHE A 60 20.13 -0.86 3.52
N LYS A 61 21.35 -1.24 3.14
CA LYS A 61 21.60 -2.48 2.37
C LYS A 61 21.02 -3.69 3.08
N ARG A 62 21.22 -3.82 4.39
CA ARG A 62 20.66 -4.93 5.19
C ARG A 62 19.13 -4.92 5.20
N THR A 63 18.51 -3.78 5.46
CA THR A 63 17.04 -3.62 5.45
C THR A 63 16.42 -3.93 4.09
N ILE A 64 17.02 -3.43 3.00
CA ILE A 64 16.55 -3.70 1.64
C ILE A 64 16.76 -5.19 1.31
N THR A 65 17.90 -5.78 1.66
CA THR A 65 18.18 -7.21 1.46
C THR A 65 17.09 -8.08 2.12
N LYS A 66 16.71 -7.77 3.36
CA LYS A 66 15.62 -8.50 4.03
C LYS A 66 14.27 -8.31 3.33
N SER A 67 13.99 -7.10 2.89
CA SER A 67 12.75 -6.77 2.16
C SER A 67 12.66 -7.56 0.85
N VAL A 68 13.71 -7.57 0.02
CA VAL A 68 13.71 -8.29 -1.26
C VAL A 68 13.70 -9.81 -1.09
N MET A 69 14.30 -10.33 -0.01
CA MET A 69 14.19 -11.75 0.33
C MET A 69 12.72 -12.13 0.59
N VAL A 70 11.99 -11.33 1.37
CA VAL A 70 10.56 -11.59 1.62
C VAL A 70 9.74 -11.43 0.34
N ILE A 71 10.01 -10.42 -0.48
CA ILE A 71 9.36 -10.27 -1.79
C ILE A 71 9.64 -11.51 -2.66
N SER A 72 10.86 -12.02 -2.67
CA SER A 72 11.22 -13.21 -3.46
C SER A 72 10.45 -14.45 -3.00
N GLU A 73 10.27 -14.64 -1.69
CA GLU A 73 9.41 -15.70 -1.17
C GLU A 73 7.94 -15.51 -1.56
N GLN A 74 7.42 -14.28 -1.52
CA GLN A 74 6.05 -13.96 -1.96
C GLN A 74 5.84 -14.29 -3.44
N MET A 75 6.78 -13.90 -4.29
CA MET A 75 6.71 -14.14 -5.73
C MET A 75 6.86 -15.62 -6.06
N ARG A 76 7.66 -16.38 -5.30
CA ARG A 76 7.78 -17.84 -5.46
C ARG A 76 6.48 -18.58 -5.12
N LYS A 77 5.77 -18.11 -4.09
CA LYS A 77 4.53 -18.74 -3.62
C LYS A 77 3.30 -18.30 -4.39
N GLY A 78 3.31 -17.12 -5.01
CA GLY A 78 2.20 -16.58 -5.76
C GLY A 78 2.23 -16.93 -7.25
N LYS A 79 1.08 -16.72 -7.90
CA LYS A 79 0.90 -16.71 -9.36
C LYS A 79 0.74 -15.29 -9.92
N PHE A 80 0.60 -14.29 -9.04
CA PHE A 80 0.60 -12.89 -9.43
C PHE A 80 1.98 -12.50 -9.95
N GLU A 81 2.01 -11.91 -11.14
CA GLU A 81 3.25 -11.43 -11.76
C GLU A 81 3.33 -9.91 -11.68
N VAL A 82 4.55 -9.38 -11.53
CA VAL A 82 4.76 -7.92 -11.51
C VAL A 82 4.50 -7.37 -12.91
N PHE A 83 3.41 -6.62 -13.05
CA PHE A 83 3.10 -5.91 -14.29
C PHE A 83 4.00 -4.68 -14.43
N LYS A 84 4.01 -3.83 -13.39
CA LYS A 84 4.78 -2.58 -13.41
C LYS A 84 5.12 -2.10 -12.00
N ASN A 85 6.29 -1.51 -11.86
CA ASN A 85 6.74 -0.80 -10.66
C ASN A 85 6.79 0.70 -10.94
N GLU A 86 6.71 1.52 -9.88
CA GLU A 86 6.78 2.98 -9.94
C GLU A 86 5.87 3.55 -11.05
N PHE A 87 4.68 2.97 -11.20
CA PHE A 87 3.74 3.32 -12.26
C PHE A 87 3.17 4.71 -12.03
N ALA A 88 3.64 5.66 -12.81
CA ALA A 88 3.06 7.00 -12.87
C ALA A 88 1.74 6.97 -13.65
N PHE A 89 0.75 7.68 -13.14
CA PHE A 89 -0.52 7.94 -13.83
C PHE A 89 -0.84 9.44 -13.75
N GLY A 90 -1.73 9.90 -14.64
CA GLY A 90 -2.15 11.31 -14.66
C GLY A 90 -1.31 12.21 -15.55
N GLY A 91 -0.17 11.74 -16.07
CA GLY A 91 0.55 12.46 -17.12
C GLY A 91 -0.21 12.38 -18.44
N PHE A 92 -0.38 13.51 -19.13
CA PHE A 92 -0.99 13.58 -20.46
C PHE A 92 -0.22 12.76 -21.53
N SER A 93 0.96 12.21 -21.19
CA SER A 93 1.85 11.43 -22.07
C SER A 93 1.62 9.92 -22.04
N ASP A 94 1.18 9.34 -20.91
CA ASP A 94 1.29 7.88 -20.67
C ASP A 94 -0.05 7.17 -20.39
N GLY A 95 -1.17 7.89 -20.53
CA GLY A 95 -2.53 7.35 -20.45
C GLY A 95 -3.56 8.42 -20.17
N GLU A 96 -4.84 8.04 -20.19
CA GLU A 96 -5.89 8.97 -19.77
C GLU A 96 -5.68 9.30 -18.27
N PRO A 97 -5.58 10.59 -17.91
CA PRO A 97 -5.45 10.96 -16.52
C PRO A 97 -6.71 10.56 -15.76
N ILE A 98 -6.58 10.27 -14.46
CA ILE A 98 -7.78 10.08 -13.65
C ILE A 98 -8.45 11.44 -13.53
N LYS A 99 -9.62 11.55 -14.13
CA LYS A 99 -10.47 12.73 -14.04
C LYS A 99 -11.45 12.55 -12.89
N ILE A 100 -11.59 13.60 -12.10
CA ILE A 100 -12.70 13.78 -11.17
C ILE A 100 -13.47 14.98 -11.67
N ASP A 101 -14.68 14.72 -12.16
CA ASP A 101 -15.62 15.77 -12.52
C ASP A 101 -16.34 16.22 -11.27
N LEU A 102 -16.26 17.51 -10.99
CA LEU A 102 -16.83 18.10 -9.78
C LEU A 102 -18.23 18.65 -10.05
N PRO A 103 -19.09 18.77 -9.01
CA PRO A 103 -20.41 19.39 -9.14
C PRO A 103 -20.35 20.84 -9.66
N SER A 104 -19.24 21.54 -9.42
CA SER A 104 -18.95 22.87 -9.98
C SER A 104 -18.71 22.89 -11.49
N ASN A 105 -18.76 21.74 -12.16
CA ASN A 105 -18.44 21.55 -13.59
C ASN A 105 -16.96 21.84 -13.92
N GLU A 106 -16.10 21.86 -12.89
CA GLU A 106 -14.65 21.83 -13.01
C GLU A 106 -14.16 20.38 -13.09
N THR A 107 -13.02 20.18 -13.75
CA THR A 107 -12.38 18.85 -13.83
C THR A 107 -11.03 18.88 -13.14
N VAL A 108 -10.86 18.00 -12.14
CA VAL A 108 -9.58 17.79 -11.47
C VAL A 108 -8.88 16.57 -12.04
N TYR A 109 -7.59 16.74 -12.35
CA TYR A 109 -6.73 15.68 -12.85
C TYR A 109 -5.84 15.17 -11.72
N LEU A 110 -6.03 13.91 -11.33
CA LEU A 110 -5.15 13.29 -10.34
C LEU A 110 -3.91 12.74 -11.01
N VAL A 111 -2.77 13.20 -10.51
CA VAL A 111 -1.44 12.66 -10.80
C VAL A 111 -0.94 11.88 -9.61
N GLY A 112 -0.23 10.79 -9.86
CA GLY A 112 0.30 9.98 -8.78
C GLY A 112 1.20 8.87 -9.27
N ARG A 113 1.69 8.09 -8.31
CA ARG A 113 2.58 6.97 -8.56
C ARG A 113 2.22 5.80 -7.68
N VAL A 114 2.02 4.65 -8.31
CA VAL A 114 1.79 3.36 -7.64
C VAL A 114 3.13 2.63 -7.54
N ASP A 115 3.55 2.27 -6.32
CA ASP A 115 4.84 1.62 -6.08
C ASP A 115 4.97 0.29 -6.84
N ARG A 116 3.98 -0.60 -6.74
CA ARG A 116 3.95 -1.87 -7.50
C ARG A 116 2.53 -2.31 -7.86
N ILE A 117 2.37 -2.80 -9.10
CA ILE A 117 1.17 -3.40 -9.64
C ILE A 117 1.51 -4.82 -10.07
N ASP A 118 0.81 -5.79 -9.48
CA ASP A 118 0.87 -7.18 -9.89
C ASP A 118 -0.47 -7.59 -10.54
N THR A 119 -0.42 -8.48 -11.54
CA THR A 119 -1.60 -8.97 -12.26
C THR A 119 -1.72 -10.50 -12.20
N LEU A 120 -2.94 -11.00 -12.28
CA LEU A 120 -3.25 -12.42 -12.40
C LEU A 120 -4.39 -12.62 -13.39
N ASP A 121 -4.19 -13.46 -14.40
CA ASP A 121 -5.28 -13.98 -15.23
C ASP A 121 -5.74 -15.33 -14.66
N LEU A 122 -7.01 -15.42 -14.25
CA LEU A 122 -7.58 -16.61 -13.62
C LEU A 122 -9.06 -16.73 -14.00
N ASP A 123 -9.46 -17.92 -14.46
CA ASP A 123 -10.85 -18.25 -14.82
C ASP A 123 -11.52 -17.23 -15.77
N GLY A 124 -10.73 -16.68 -16.70
CA GLY A 124 -11.20 -15.68 -17.68
C GLY A 124 -11.24 -14.24 -17.17
N ASN A 125 -10.89 -14.00 -15.90
CA ASN A 125 -10.83 -12.67 -15.30
C ASN A 125 -9.37 -12.22 -15.08
N THR A 126 -9.12 -10.91 -15.21
CA THR A 126 -7.85 -10.29 -14.87
C THR A 126 -7.97 -9.57 -13.53
N TYR A 127 -7.14 -9.92 -12.55
CA TYR A 127 -7.13 -9.32 -11.22
C TYR A 127 -5.91 -8.42 -11.04
N ILE A 128 -6.10 -7.27 -10.39
CA ILE A 128 -5.03 -6.34 -10.01
C ILE A 128 -4.77 -6.41 -8.51
N LYS A 129 -3.49 -6.53 -8.15
CA LYS A 129 -2.99 -6.39 -6.78
C LYS A 129 -2.04 -5.19 -6.72
N ILE A 130 -2.35 -4.23 -5.85
CA ILE A 130 -1.49 -3.07 -5.61
C ILE A 130 -0.69 -3.30 -4.34
N VAL A 131 0.61 -3.01 -4.39
CA VAL A 131 1.48 -3.03 -3.23
C VAL A 131 2.14 -1.67 -3.07
N ASP A 132 2.00 -1.07 -1.90
CA ASP A 132 2.64 0.18 -1.49
C ASP A 132 3.67 -0.12 -0.40
N TYR A 133 4.90 0.37 -0.61
CA TYR A 133 6.00 0.15 0.30
C TYR A 133 6.01 1.23 1.38
N LYS A 134 6.12 0.82 2.65
CA LYS A 134 6.18 1.75 3.78
C LYS A 134 7.29 1.37 4.74
N SER A 135 8.05 2.35 5.22
CA SER A 135 9.05 2.14 6.29
C SER A 135 8.40 1.93 7.66
N GLY A 136 7.18 2.46 7.87
CA GLY A 136 6.41 2.26 9.08
C GLY A 136 5.51 1.03 9.02
N ALA A 137 5.05 0.56 10.19
CA ALA A 137 4.08 -0.54 10.31
C ALA A 137 2.64 -0.09 10.01
N LYS A 138 2.42 0.60 8.87
CA LYS A 138 1.10 1.05 8.45
C LYS A 138 0.20 -0.16 8.25
N LYS A 139 -0.98 -0.11 8.86
CA LYS A 139 -2.05 -1.11 8.69
C LYS A 139 -3.22 -0.46 7.98
N PHE A 140 -4.00 -1.27 7.25
CA PHE A 140 -5.27 -0.81 6.74
C PHE A 140 -6.24 -0.54 7.89
N ASN A 141 -6.88 0.63 7.88
CA ASN A 141 -7.83 1.04 8.91
C ASN A 141 -9.07 1.66 8.27
N LEU A 142 -10.19 0.95 8.33
CA LEU A 142 -11.44 1.39 7.73
C LEU A 142 -11.99 2.68 8.39
N THR A 143 -11.68 2.91 9.67
CA THR A 143 -12.01 4.19 10.32
C THR A 143 -11.27 5.34 9.64
N GLU A 144 -9.97 5.20 9.37
CA GLU A 144 -9.19 6.24 8.69
C GLU A 144 -9.64 6.45 7.25
N VAL A 145 -10.07 5.39 6.55
CA VAL A 145 -10.69 5.50 5.22
C VAL A 145 -11.97 6.34 5.29
N TYR A 146 -12.86 6.05 6.25
CA TYR A 146 -14.09 6.82 6.44
C TYR A 146 -13.79 8.31 6.67
N TYR A 147 -12.82 8.64 7.52
CA TYR A 147 -12.44 10.04 7.76
C TYR A 147 -11.58 10.67 6.63
N GLY A 148 -11.33 9.97 5.51
CA GLY A 148 -10.54 10.49 4.39
C GLY A 148 -9.02 10.50 4.63
N LEU A 149 -8.53 9.93 5.73
CA LEU A 149 -7.13 9.97 6.16
C LEU A 149 -6.26 8.87 5.53
N GLN A 150 -6.88 7.79 5.02
CA GLN A 150 -6.18 6.64 4.45
C GLN A 150 -6.81 6.16 3.14
N ILE A 151 -6.89 7.02 2.14
CA ILE A 151 -7.58 6.72 0.87
C ILE A 151 -6.66 6.35 -0.29
N GLN A 152 -5.34 6.59 -0.18
CA GLN A 152 -4.37 6.48 -1.27
C GLN A 152 -4.45 5.17 -2.08
N LEU A 153 -4.41 4.01 -1.41
CA LEU A 153 -4.46 2.71 -2.10
C LEU A 153 -5.79 2.47 -2.84
N LEU A 154 -6.89 3.00 -2.32
CA LEU A 154 -8.21 2.89 -2.95
C LEU A 154 -8.33 3.84 -4.15
N VAL A 155 -7.76 5.05 -4.07
CA VAL A 155 -7.63 5.95 -5.21
C VAL A 155 -6.85 5.28 -6.34
N TYR A 156 -5.71 4.66 -6.01
CA TYR A 156 -4.89 3.95 -7.00
C TYR A 156 -5.62 2.74 -7.60
N LEU A 157 -6.36 1.99 -6.78
CA LEU A 157 -7.19 0.89 -7.26
C LEU A 157 -8.27 1.39 -8.22
N ASP A 158 -9.01 2.43 -7.85
CA ASP A 158 -10.05 2.98 -8.72
C ASP A 158 -9.49 3.45 -10.06
N ALA A 159 -8.35 4.14 -10.02
CA ALA A 159 -7.61 4.57 -11.20
C ALA A 159 -7.32 3.44 -12.17
N LEU A 160 -6.70 2.38 -11.65
CA LEU A 160 -6.24 1.24 -12.45
C LEU A 160 -7.42 0.45 -13.00
N ILE A 161 -8.49 0.30 -12.22
CA ILE A 161 -9.68 -0.43 -12.67
C ILE A 161 -10.41 0.34 -13.78
N LYS A 162 -10.62 1.65 -13.61
CA LYS A 162 -11.26 2.52 -14.64
C LYS A 162 -10.46 2.52 -15.95
N ASN A 163 -9.14 2.55 -15.85
CA ASN A 163 -8.25 2.63 -17.02
C ASN A 163 -7.68 1.27 -17.46
N SER A 164 -8.15 0.16 -16.91
CA SER A 164 -7.55 -1.17 -17.14
C SER A 164 -7.57 -1.58 -18.61
N LYS A 165 -8.61 -1.24 -19.37
CA LYS A 165 -8.66 -1.51 -20.82
C LYS A 165 -7.56 -0.80 -21.60
N TYR A 166 -7.12 0.37 -21.15
CA TYR A 166 -6.01 1.10 -21.78
C TYR A 166 -4.67 0.56 -21.28
N ILE A 167 -4.53 0.34 -19.98
CA ILE A 167 -3.26 -0.04 -19.32
C ILE A 167 -2.88 -1.51 -19.59
N LEU A 168 -3.87 -2.40 -19.53
CA LEU A 168 -3.70 -3.86 -19.59
C LEU A 168 -4.31 -4.49 -20.86
N HIS A 169 -4.94 -3.69 -21.73
CA HIS A 169 -5.70 -4.17 -22.89
C HIS A 169 -6.85 -5.14 -22.55
N LYS A 170 -7.26 -5.16 -21.27
CA LYS A 170 -8.31 -6.03 -20.72
C LYS A 170 -9.02 -5.31 -19.58
N GLN A 171 -10.29 -5.62 -19.35
CA GLN A 171 -10.96 -5.16 -18.13
C GLN A 171 -10.44 -5.93 -16.93
N ALA A 172 -10.01 -5.21 -15.90
CA ALA A 172 -9.53 -5.82 -14.66
C ALA A 172 -10.49 -5.63 -13.49
N MET A 173 -10.32 -6.49 -12.49
CA MET A 173 -11.07 -6.53 -11.23
C MET A 173 -10.12 -6.34 -10.04
N PRO A 174 -10.61 -5.82 -8.89
CA PRO A 174 -9.84 -5.75 -7.67
C PRO A 174 -9.45 -7.14 -7.17
N GLY A 175 -8.14 -7.41 -7.05
CA GLY A 175 -7.60 -8.59 -6.39
C GLY A 175 -7.16 -8.28 -4.96
N ALA A 176 -6.37 -7.22 -4.77
CA ALA A 176 -5.93 -6.77 -3.45
C ALA A 176 -5.33 -5.36 -3.43
N ILE A 177 -5.36 -4.73 -2.27
CA ILE A 177 -4.57 -3.54 -1.94
C ILE A 177 -3.76 -3.81 -0.67
N LEU A 178 -2.44 -3.67 -0.73
CA LEU A 178 -1.55 -4.12 0.33
C LEU A 178 -0.46 -3.10 0.64
N TYR A 179 -0.17 -2.93 1.92
CA TYR A 179 1.04 -2.31 2.41
C TYR A 179 2.08 -3.39 2.69
N PHE A 180 3.31 -3.16 2.22
CA PHE A 180 4.47 -3.95 2.56
C PHE A 180 5.45 -3.13 3.40
N ARG A 181 5.77 -3.62 4.60
CA ARG A 181 6.70 -2.93 5.50
C ARG A 181 8.15 -3.22 5.09
N ILE A 182 8.90 -2.18 4.76
CA ILE A 182 10.35 -2.24 4.57
C ILE A 182 11.00 -2.13 5.94
N ASP A 183 11.51 -3.24 6.48
CA ASP A 183 12.19 -3.26 7.77
C ASP A 183 13.18 -4.43 7.91
N ASP A 184 14.04 -4.34 8.93
CA ASP A 184 14.94 -5.41 9.38
C ASP A 184 14.55 -5.82 10.82
N PRO A 185 13.51 -6.67 10.96
CA PRO A 185 12.91 -6.93 12.27
C PRO A 185 13.82 -7.76 13.16
N ILE A 186 13.86 -7.39 14.45
CA ILE A 186 14.54 -8.17 15.48
C ILE A 186 13.58 -9.24 15.99
N ILE A 187 13.86 -10.50 15.69
CA ILE A 187 13.07 -11.63 16.16
C ILE A 187 13.43 -11.94 17.62
N LYS A 188 12.46 -11.76 18.53
CA LYS A 188 12.60 -12.09 19.94
C LYS A 188 12.08 -13.51 20.19
N SER A 189 12.94 -14.39 20.72
CA SER A 189 12.54 -15.74 21.12
C SER A 189 13.16 -16.09 22.47
N LYS A 190 12.41 -16.86 23.28
CA LYS A 190 12.90 -17.43 24.55
C LYS A 190 13.68 -18.74 24.35
N LYS A 191 13.60 -19.33 23.15
CA LYS A 191 14.27 -20.58 22.77
C LYS A 191 15.17 -20.34 21.57
N GLN A 192 16.20 -21.16 21.43
CA GLN A 192 17.00 -21.18 20.21
C GLN A 192 16.11 -21.60 19.05
N LEU A 193 16.11 -20.80 17.99
CA LEU A 193 15.35 -21.07 16.77
C LEU A 193 16.28 -21.66 15.71
N THR A 194 15.75 -22.56 14.91
CA THR A 194 16.36 -23.04 13.66
C THR A 194 16.32 -21.94 12.59
N GLU A 195 17.10 -22.11 11.51
CA GLU A 195 17.10 -21.15 10.39
C GLU A 195 15.72 -21.02 9.72
N GLU A 196 15.00 -22.14 9.62
CA GLU A 196 13.64 -22.19 9.06
C GLU A 196 12.65 -21.45 9.95
N GLU A 197 12.68 -21.68 11.27
CA GLU A 197 11.84 -20.92 12.20
C GLU A 197 12.16 -19.42 12.19
N ILE A 198 13.43 -19.04 12.05
CA ILE A 198 13.82 -17.63 11.90
C ILE A 198 13.21 -17.05 10.62
N LYS A 199 13.30 -17.76 9.50
CA LYS A 199 12.70 -17.35 8.23
C LYS A 199 11.20 -17.14 8.38
N ASP A 200 10.48 -18.09 8.98
CA ASP A 200 9.04 -17.98 9.22
C ASP A 200 8.65 -16.81 10.12
N ASN A 201 9.43 -16.54 11.17
CA ASN A 201 9.20 -15.39 12.03
C ASN A 201 9.43 -14.06 11.29
N ILE A 202 10.44 -13.99 10.41
CA ILE A 202 10.66 -12.82 9.55
C ILE A 202 9.49 -12.63 8.58
N LEU A 203 9.00 -13.71 7.93
CA LEU A 203 7.83 -13.64 7.06
C LEU A 203 6.60 -13.12 7.81
N LYS A 204 6.37 -13.60 9.04
CA LYS A 204 5.26 -13.13 9.89
C LYS A 204 5.37 -11.64 10.25
N GLU A 205 6.56 -11.17 10.61
CA GLU A 205 6.80 -9.76 10.98
C GLU A 205 6.66 -8.81 9.78
N LEU A 206 7.02 -9.28 8.58
CA LEU A 206 6.93 -8.54 7.31
C LEU A 206 5.71 -8.94 6.47
N LYS A 207 4.73 -9.60 7.09
CA LYS A 207 3.45 -9.95 6.48
C LYS A 207 2.75 -8.69 5.98
N MET A 208 2.25 -8.73 4.74
CA MET A 208 1.52 -7.60 4.16
C MET A 208 0.23 -7.32 4.94
N SER A 209 -0.16 -6.04 4.99
CA SER A 209 -1.41 -5.60 5.60
C SER A 209 -2.27 -4.87 4.58
N GLY A 210 -3.56 -5.19 4.50
CA GLY A 210 -4.42 -4.58 3.50
C GLY A 210 -5.72 -5.35 3.31
N LEU A 211 -6.38 -5.13 2.18
CA LEU A 211 -7.62 -5.81 1.81
C LEU A 211 -7.40 -6.74 0.63
N LEU A 212 -8.04 -7.91 0.69
CA LEU A 212 -8.02 -8.94 -0.34
C LEU A 212 -9.45 -9.15 -0.86
N LEU A 213 -9.59 -9.56 -2.13
CA LEU A 213 -10.86 -10.04 -2.64
C LEU A 213 -11.24 -11.32 -1.90
N LYS A 214 -12.51 -11.41 -1.47
CA LYS A 214 -13.09 -12.57 -0.80
C LYS A 214 -13.39 -13.68 -1.81
N ASP A 215 -12.33 -14.16 -2.44
CA ASP A 215 -12.32 -15.27 -3.39
C ASP A 215 -11.16 -16.21 -3.04
N ILE A 216 -11.48 -17.47 -2.77
CA ILE A 216 -10.50 -18.48 -2.32
C ILE A 216 -9.44 -18.73 -3.39
N ASN A 217 -9.83 -18.77 -4.66
CA ASN A 217 -8.91 -19.08 -5.76
C ASN A 217 -7.94 -17.92 -5.96
N VAL A 218 -8.44 -16.68 -5.92
CA VAL A 218 -7.60 -15.47 -6.00
C VAL A 218 -6.64 -15.37 -4.81
N VAL A 219 -7.11 -15.67 -3.60
CA VAL A 219 -6.25 -15.66 -2.39
C VAL A 219 -5.21 -16.78 -2.43
N LYS A 220 -5.58 -18.00 -2.83
CA LYS A 220 -4.61 -19.09 -3.03
C LYS A 220 -3.61 -18.76 -4.13
N ALA A 221 -4.00 -18.04 -5.17
CA ALA A 221 -3.06 -17.56 -6.18
C ALA A 221 -2.09 -16.49 -5.66
N MET A 222 -2.30 -15.90 -4.49
CA MET A 222 -1.29 -15.06 -3.81
C MET A 222 -0.34 -15.85 -2.93
N ASP A 223 -0.75 -17.03 -2.45
CA ASP A 223 0.03 -17.95 -1.62
C ASP A 223 -0.42 -19.41 -1.87
N ASN A 224 0.19 -20.08 -2.85
CA ASN A 224 -0.19 -21.42 -3.28
C ASN A 224 0.08 -22.49 -2.21
N ASP A 225 1.01 -22.20 -1.29
CA ASP A 225 1.38 -23.11 -0.20
C ASP A 225 0.43 -22.98 1.01
N MET A 226 -0.52 -22.05 0.96
CA MET A 226 -1.41 -21.80 2.09
C MET A 226 -2.43 -22.94 2.26
N GLU A 227 -2.27 -23.70 3.33
CA GLU A 227 -3.28 -24.67 3.76
C GLU A 227 -4.37 -24.00 4.63
N SER A 228 -3.97 -23.38 5.75
CA SER A 228 -4.89 -22.79 6.72
C SER A 228 -4.60 -21.32 7.05
N TYR A 229 -3.34 -20.90 7.06
CA TYR A 229 -2.94 -19.53 7.39
C TYR A 229 -1.74 -19.12 6.55
N SER A 230 -1.81 -17.93 5.94
CA SER A 230 -0.69 -17.39 5.17
C SER A 230 0.27 -16.59 6.06
N LEU A 231 1.57 -16.84 5.89
CA LEU A 231 2.63 -16.04 6.50
C LEU A 231 2.85 -14.71 5.76
N ILE A 232 2.37 -14.56 4.53
CA ILE A 232 2.73 -13.43 3.65
C ILE A 232 1.57 -12.45 3.38
N ILE A 233 0.32 -12.93 3.40
CA ILE A 233 -0.88 -12.11 3.17
C ILE A 233 -1.88 -12.25 4.32
N PRO A 234 -2.76 -11.25 4.56
CA PRO A 234 -3.69 -11.25 5.70
C PRO A 234 -4.91 -12.17 5.49
N ALA A 235 -4.67 -13.44 5.18
CA ALA A 235 -5.71 -14.46 4.96
C ALA A 235 -5.46 -15.74 5.77
N ALA A 236 -6.57 -16.39 6.13
CA ALA A 236 -6.61 -17.72 6.70
C ALA A 236 -7.91 -18.43 6.29
N ILE A 237 -7.82 -19.72 5.99
CA ILE A 237 -8.90 -20.57 5.50
C ILE A 237 -9.18 -21.66 6.54
N LYS A 238 -10.47 -21.88 6.81
CA LYS A 238 -10.98 -22.93 7.68
C LYS A 238 -11.04 -24.27 6.93
N LYS A 239 -11.21 -25.37 7.68
CA LYS A 239 -11.38 -26.71 7.09
C LYS A 239 -12.60 -26.86 6.20
N ASP A 240 -13.63 -26.03 6.38
CA ASP A 240 -14.84 -25.99 5.53
C ASP A 240 -14.64 -25.22 4.21
N GLY A 241 -13.44 -24.69 3.97
CA GLY A 241 -13.10 -23.89 2.80
C GLY A 241 -13.37 -22.40 2.96
N ASN A 242 -14.07 -21.94 4.01
CA ASN A 242 -14.38 -20.54 4.21
C ASN A 242 -13.23 -19.76 4.85
N PHE A 243 -13.21 -18.43 4.66
CA PHE A 243 -12.28 -17.56 5.38
C PHE A 243 -12.56 -17.51 6.89
N THR A 244 -11.52 -17.33 7.69
CA THR A 244 -11.65 -16.98 9.11
C THR A 244 -12.11 -15.53 9.27
N SER A 245 -12.66 -15.19 10.44
CA SER A 245 -12.99 -13.81 10.80
C SER A 245 -11.77 -12.89 10.95
N SER A 246 -10.57 -13.47 11.10
CA SER A 246 -9.31 -12.73 11.16
C SER A 246 -8.74 -12.39 9.77
N SER A 247 -9.33 -12.93 8.70
CA SER A 247 -8.92 -12.62 7.33
C SER A 247 -9.39 -11.23 6.93
N SER A 248 -8.50 -10.47 6.29
CA SER A 248 -8.78 -9.13 5.79
C SER A 248 -9.31 -9.20 4.36
N VAL A 249 -10.45 -9.86 4.19
CA VAL A 249 -11.10 -10.14 2.90
C VAL A 249 -12.41 -9.37 2.77
N ILE A 250 -12.72 -8.86 1.59
CA ILE A 250 -13.96 -8.14 1.28
C ILE A 250 -14.53 -8.57 -0.07
N THR A 251 -15.84 -8.50 -0.26
CA THR A 251 -16.49 -8.87 -1.53
C THR A 251 -16.17 -7.86 -2.63
N GLU A 252 -16.45 -8.25 -3.87
CA GLU A 252 -16.36 -7.33 -5.01
C GLU A 252 -17.30 -6.12 -4.83
N GLU A 253 -18.51 -6.32 -4.31
CA GLU A 253 -19.45 -5.22 -4.05
C GLU A 253 -18.89 -4.27 -2.99
N GLN A 254 -18.24 -4.80 -1.95
CA GLN A 254 -17.58 -4.00 -0.94
C GLN A 254 -16.40 -3.20 -1.52
N PHE A 255 -15.64 -3.77 -2.45
CA PHE A 255 -14.62 -3.01 -3.20
C PHE A 255 -15.25 -1.90 -4.03
N ALA A 256 -16.36 -2.17 -4.73
CA ALA A 256 -17.08 -1.17 -5.51
C ALA A 256 -17.61 -0.02 -4.62
N GLN A 257 -18.14 -0.35 -3.44
CA GLN A 257 -18.59 0.63 -2.44
C GLN A 257 -17.44 1.52 -1.95
N LEU A 258 -16.29 0.93 -1.59
CA LEU A 258 -15.12 1.71 -1.16
C LEU A 258 -14.59 2.61 -2.28
N ARG A 259 -14.53 2.11 -3.51
CA ARG A 259 -14.10 2.89 -4.66
C ARG A 259 -15.02 4.08 -4.90
N LYS A 260 -16.33 3.87 -4.88
CA LYS A 260 -17.32 4.96 -5.00
C LYS A 260 -17.17 5.97 -3.87
N TYR A 261 -17.14 5.50 -2.61
CA TYR A 261 -16.97 6.37 -1.44
C TYR A 261 -15.71 7.24 -1.52
N VAL A 262 -14.58 6.64 -1.91
CA VAL A 262 -13.32 7.39 -2.03
C VAL A 262 -13.36 8.38 -3.18
N ASN A 263 -14.03 8.07 -4.29
CA ASN A 263 -14.22 9.01 -5.38
C ASN A 263 -15.11 10.20 -4.97
N ASP A 264 -16.21 9.93 -4.26
CA ASP A 264 -17.10 10.97 -3.72
C ASP A 264 -16.34 11.86 -2.73
N LYS A 265 -15.57 11.25 -1.82
CA LYS A 265 -14.76 11.97 -0.83
C LYS A 265 -13.66 12.82 -1.46
N MET A 266 -13.01 12.31 -2.52
CA MET A 266 -12.04 13.09 -3.27
C MET A 266 -12.69 14.29 -3.96
N SER A 267 -13.89 14.12 -4.52
CA SER A 267 -14.66 15.20 -5.15
C SER A 267 -15.00 16.30 -4.13
N GLU A 268 -15.47 15.91 -2.95
CA GLU A 268 -15.72 16.83 -1.82
C GLU A 268 -14.47 17.62 -1.42
N ILE A 269 -13.33 16.94 -1.23
CA ILE A 269 -12.06 17.58 -0.86
C ILE A 269 -11.61 18.57 -1.96
N CYS A 270 -11.71 18.17 -3.23
CA CYS A 270 -11.31 19.03 -4.34
C CYS A 270 -12.22 20.26 -4.48
N GLU A 271 -13.52 20.10 -4.28
CA GLU A 271 -14.49 21.21 -4.29
C GLU A 271 -14.21 22.21 -3.17
N GLU A 272 -13.98 21.72 -1.94
CA GLU A 272 -13.58 22.58 -0.81
C GLU A 272 -12.31 23.37 -1.13
N MET A 273 -11.29 22.70 -1.68
CA MET A 273 -10.03 23.35 -2.08
C MET A 273 -10.26 24.45 -3.14
N LEU A 274 -11.05 24.19 -4.17
CA LEU A 274 -11.33 25.16 -5.23
C LEU A 274 -12.20 26.33 -4.76
N SER A 275 -13.12 26.10 -3.82
CA SER A 275 -13.92 27.15 -3.20
C SER A 275 -13.10 28.10 -2.28
N GLY A 276 -11.83 27.78 -2.02
CA GLY A 276 -10.96 28.56 -1.14
C GLY A 276 -11.18 28.30 0.35
N GLU A 277 -11.71 27.12 0.71
CA GLU A 277 -11.90 26.72 2.10
C GLU A 277 -10.55 26.39 2.76
N ILE A 278 -10.17 27.18 3.78
CA ILE A 278 -8.85 27.10 4.44
C ILE A 278 -8.96 26.96 5.97
N LYS A 279 -10.05 26.36 6.46
CA LYS A 279 -10.31 26.12 7.88
C LYS A 279 -9.17 25.39 8.61
N ILE A 280 -8.95 25.78 9.86
CA ILE A 280 -7.99 25.13 10.76
C ILE A 280 -8.72 24.07 11.60
N GLU A 281 -8.89 22.87 11.03
CA GLU A 281 -9.57 21.74 11.69
C GLU A 281 -8.65 20.52 11.83
N PRO A 282 -7.65 20.58 12.73
CA PRO A 282 -6.72 19.47 12.88
C PRO A 282 -7.43 18.22 13.40
N CYS A 283 -7.10 17.07 12.81
CA CYS A 283 -7.57 15.79 13.29
C CYS A 283 -6.80 15.36 14.55
N LYS A 284 -7.50 14.66 15.45
CA LYS A 284 -6.89 13.98 16.61
C LYS A 284 -7.54 12.62 16.82
N ASN A 285 -6.73 11.59 16.97
CA ASN A 285 -7.18 10.29 17.46
C ASN A 285 -6.91 10.17 18.98
N ASN A 286 -7.28 9.04 19.59
CA ASN A 286 -7.16 8.83 21.03
C ASN A 286 -5.73 9.02 21.58
N SER A 287 -4.69 8.80 20.77
CA SER A 287 -3.29 8.83 21.22
C SER A 287 -2.50 10.02 20.69
N THR A 288 -2.90 10.62 19.58
CA THR A 288 -2.03 11.49 18.79
C THR A 288 -2.85 12.52 18.03
N ALA A 289 -2.45 13.79 18.18
CA ALA A 289 -2.90 14.86 17.29
C ALA A 289 -2.03 14.85 16.03
N TYR A 290 -2.65 14.97 14.86
CA TYR A 290 -1.91 14.95 13.59
C TYR A 290 -0.98 16.18 13.45
N CYS A 291 -1.23 17.25 14.22
CA CYS A 291 -0.37 18.41 14.38
C CYS A 291 1.09 18.06 14.75
N SER A 292 1.34 16.93 15.43
CA SER A 292 2.69 16.50 15.80
C SER A 292 3.63 16.25 14.61
N TYR A 293 3.07 16.14 13.39
CA TYR A 293 3.81 15.94 12.15
C TYR A 293 3.68 17.12 11.18
N CYS A 294 3.11 18.25 11.62
CA CYS A 294 2.85 19.42 10.78
C CYS A 294 3.91 20.50 10.99
N ASP A 295 4.63 20.85 9.93
CA ASP A 295 5.65 21.91 9.93
C ASP A 295 5.05 23.32 10.06
N TYR A 296 3.74 23.47 9.83
CA TYR A 296 3.03 24.75 9.82
C TYR A 296 2.34 25.10 11.15
N SER A 297 2.65 24.38 12.23
CA SER A 297 2.05 24.61 13.55
C SER A 297 2.24 26.05 14.08
N SER A 298 3.37 26.69 13.77
CA SER A 298 3.65 28.09 14.11
C SER A 298 2.87 29.10 13.27
N VAL A 299 2.41 28.71 12.08
CA VAL A 299 1.66 29.57 11.16
C VAL A 299 0.17 29.54 11.51
N CYS A 300 -0.39 28.35 11.75
CA CYS A 300 -1.83 28.22 12.02
C CYS A 300 -2.24 28.72 13.41
N GLN A 301 -1.30 28.79 14.37
CA GLN A 301 -1.55 29.25 15.74
C GLN A 301 -2.73 28.53 16.42
N PHE A 302 -2.93 27.25 16.09
CA PHE A 302 -4.02 26.45 16.66
C PHE A 302 -3.84 26.28 18.17
N ASP A 303 -4.77 26.86 18.92
CA ASP A 303 -4.79 26.82 20.38
C ASP A 303 -6.20 26.49 20.88
N THR A 304 -6.34 25.39 21.61
CA THR A 304 -7.60 24.93 22.19
C THR A 304 -8.15 25.81 23.31
N ALA A 305 -7.36 26.76 23.82
CA ALA A 305 -7.85 27.78 24.75
C ALA A 305 -8.70 28.86 24.06
N ILE A 306 -8.55 29.02 22.74
CA ILE A 306 -9.33 29.97 21.94
C ILE A 306 -10.68 29.35 21.58
N GLU A 307 -11.74 30.12 21.72
CA GLU A 307 -13.09 29.70 21.36
C GLU A 307 -13.16 29.29 19.87
N ASN A 308 -13.86 28.20 19.59
CA ASN A 308 -14.00 27.58 18.25
C ASN A 308 -12.77 26.86 17.69
N ASN A 309 -11.60 26.94 18.31
CA ASN A 309 -10.46 26.07 17.95
C ASN A 309 -10.63 24.69 18.57
N LYS A 310 -11.15 23.74 17.79
CA LYS A 310 -11.44 22.38 18.24
C LYS A 310 -10.82 21.34 17.30
N TYR A 311 -10.35 20.25 17.90
CA TYR A 311 -9.92 19.10 17.11
C TYR A 311 -11.12 18.40 16.47
N LYS A 312 -10.94 17.97 15.22
CA LYS A 312 -11.80 16.96 14.61
C LYS A 312 -11.44 15.59 15.18
N VAL A 313 -12.28 15.07 16.08
CA VAL A 313 -11.99 13.82 16.78
C VAL A 313 -12.27 12.62 15.87
N VAL A 314 -11.21 11.85 15.59
CA VAL A 314 -11.25 10.60 14.82
C VAL A 314 -11.59 9.48 15.79
N LEU A 315 -12.89 9.23 15.96
CA LEU A 315 -13.39 8.19 16.86
C LEU A 315 -13.14 6.81 16.25
N LYS A 316 -12.52 5.92 17.01
CA LYS A 316 -12.35 4.52 16.59
C LYS A 316 -13.71 3.86 16.42
N LYS A 317 -13.96 3.34 15.22
CA LYS A 317 -15.18 2.61 14.88
C LYS A 317 -14.91 1.12 14.78
N SER A 318 -15.93 0.30 15.01
CA SER A 318 -15.85 -1.10 14.58
C SER A 318 -15.87 -1.16 13.04
N ASN A 319 -15.39 -2.26 12.47
CA ASN A 319 -15.43 -2.43 11.01
C ASN A 319 -16.89 -2.38 10.50
N ASP A 320 -17.81 -3.04 11.21
CA ASP A 320 -19.24 -3.07 10.82
C ASP A 320 -19.88 -1.67 10.87
N GLU A 321 -19.55 -0.87 11.89
CA GLU A 321 -20.03 0.51 12.00
C GLU A 321 -19.47 1.37 10.87
N ALA A 322 -18.16 1.31 10.61
CA ALA A 322 -17.53 2.07 9.55
C ALA A 322 -18.08 1.69 8.17
N TRP A 323 -18.31 0.40 7.91
CA TRP A 323 -18.96 -0.07 6.68
C TRP A 323 -20.37 0.48 6.53
N LYS A 324 -21.18 0.45 7.59
CA LYS A 324 -22.54 0.99 7.56
C LYS A 324 -22.53 2.49 7.22
N LEU A 325 -21.61 3.26 7.80
CA LEU A 325 -21.48 4.69 7.50
C LEU A 325 -21.04 4.93 6.05
N ILE A 326 -20.01 4.23 5.58
CA ILE A 326 -19.55 4.31 4.19
C ILE A 326 -20.70 4.00 3.23
N LYS A 327 -21.44 2.92 3.48
CA LYS A 327 -22.58 2.53 2.65
C LYS A 327 -23.67 3.60 2.63
N ASN A 328 -24.03 4.14 3.80
CA ASN A 328 -25.04 5.20 3.90
C ASN A 328 -24.64 6.47 3.14
N GLU A 329 -23.36 6.87 3.20
CA GLU A 329 -22.87 8.04 2.44
C GLU A 329 -22.92 7.79 0.93
N VAL A 330 -22.53 6.60 0.48
CA VAL A 330 -22.61 6.19 -0.93
C VAL A 330 -24.04 6.14 -1.46
N GLU A 331 -25.01 5.75 -0.62
CA GLU A 331 -26.43 5.71 -0.96
C GLU A 331 -27.04 7.11 -1.04
N LYS A 332 -26.67 8.03 -0.13
CA LYS A 332 -27.12 9.43 -0.19
C LYS A 332 -26.60 10.15 -1.43
N GLY A 333 -25.33 9.96 -1.79
CA GLY A 333 -24.71 10.59 -2.96
C GLY A 333 -25.22 10.06 -4.30
N GLY A 334 -25.92 8.91 -4.33
CA GLY A 334 -26.53 8.37 -5.54
C GLY A 334 -27.95 8.89 -5.84
N ASN A 335 -28.54 9.68 -4.94
CA ASN A 335 -29.90 10.22 -5.06
C ASN A 335 -29.95 11.73 -5.36
N ASN A 336 -28.81 12.34 -5.72
CA ASN A 336 -28.73 13.74 -6.15
C ASN A 336 -28.44 13.84 -7.64
#